data_AF-A0A942T6G6-F1
#
_entry.id   AF-A0A942T6G6-F1
#
_cell.length_a   1.000
_cell.length_b   1.000
_cell.length_c   1.000
_cell.angle_alpha   90.00
_cell.angle_beta   90.00
_cell.angle_gamma   90.00
#
_symmetry.space_group_name_H-M   'P 1'
#
loop_
_entity.id
_entity.type
_entity.pdbx_description
1 polymer ?
#
loop_
_entity_poly.entity_id
_entity_poly.type
_entity_poly.pdbx_seq_one_letter_code
_entity_poly.pdbx_strand_id
1 'polypeptide(L)' 'MENIADNVHIGELIAISKVFQLNPYQMVTLLENGEMEVFENKEAFFEKYGNKETYEELSDWCELNNGKIFTKTK' A
#
# COMPACT_ATOMS: atom_id res chain seq x y z
N MET A 1 -15.52 -4.48 8.92
CA MET A 1 -14.23 -3.80 9.13
C MET A 1 -13.19 -4.89 9.18
N GLU A 2 -12.43 -5.07 8.12
CA GLU A 2 -11.19 -5.84 8.24
C GLU A 2 -10.27 -5.07 9.18
N ASN A 3 -9.68 -5.78 10.13
CA ASN A 3 -8.82 -5.15 11.11
C ASN A 3 -7.47 -4.89 10.43
N ILE A 4 -7.22 -3.65 10.02
CA ILE A 4 -5.97 -3.26 9.33
C ILE A 4 -4.74 -3.63 10.15
N ALA A 5 -4.87 -3.68 11.48
CA ALA A 5 -3.79 -4.10 12.38
C ALA A 5 -3.36 -5.57 12.21
N ASP A 6 -4.21 -6.42 11.63
CA ASP A 6 -3.88 -7.83 11.37
C ASP A 6 -2.97 -7.98 10.15
N ASN A 7 -3.02 -7.01 9.22
CA ASN A 7 -2.29 -7.06 7.94
C ASN A 7 -1.18 -6.00 7.83
N VAL A 8 -1.17 -4.98 8.68
CA VAL A 8 -0.24 -3.84 8.59
C VAL A 8 0.43 -3.55 9.94
N HIS A 9 1.76 -3.63 9.96
CA HIS A 9 2.55 -3.27 11.12
C HIS A 9 2.94 -1.79 11.10
N ILE A 10 2.99 -1.15 12.27
CA ILE A 10 3.38 0.27 12.38
C ILE A 10 4.78 0.55 11.81
N GLY A 11 5.71 -0.42 11.91
CA GLY A 11 7.04 -0.31 11.30
C GLY A 11 7.01 -0.20 9.78
N GLU A 12 6.06 -0.86 9.13
CA GLU A 12 5.85 -0.80 7.68
C GLU A 12 5.32 0.60 7.29
N LEU A 13 4.34 1.12 8.04
CA LEU A 13 3.83 2.49 7.85
C LEU A 13 4.91 3.56 8.03
N ILE A 14 5.78 3.39 9.03
CA ILE A 14 6.92 4.30 9.23
C ILE A 14 7.89 4.22 8.05
N ALA A 15 8.20 3.01 7.56
CA ALA A 15 9.12 2.82 6.43
C ALA A 15 8.62 3.52 5.16
N ILE A 16 7.32 3.43 4.86
CA ILE A 16 6.73 4.01 3.65
C ILE A 16 6.33 5.49 3.80
N SER A 17 6.44 6.07 5.02
CA SER A 17 6.10 7.48 5.27
C SER A 17 6.81 8.48 4.39
N LYS A 18 8.08 8.21 4.06
CA LYS A 18 8.87 9.05 3.16
C LYS A 18 8.52 8.85 1.69
N VAL A 19 7.99 7.70 1.32
CA VAL A 19 7.56 7.45 -0.07
C VAL A 19 6.28 8.23 -0.33
N PHE A 20 5.23 7.94 0.44
CA PHE A 20 3.91 8.55 0.24
C PHE A 20 3.80 9.99 0.76
N GLN A 21 4.80 10.49 1.51
CA GLN A 21 4.78 11.80 2.19
C GLN A 21 3.57 11.93 3.14
N LEU A 22 3.24 10.84 3.82
CA LEU A 22 2.12 10.75 4.77
C LEU A 22 2.63 10.27 6.12
N ASN A 23 1.95 10.66 7.19
CA ASN A 23 2.18 10.07 8.51
C ASN A 23 1.35 8.78 8.69
N PRO A 24 1.68 7.91 9.66
CA PRO A 24 0.97 6.64 9.85
C PRO A 24 -0.53 6.78 10.09
N TYR A 25 -0.97 7.84 10.78
CA TYR A 25 -2.40 8.10 11.00
C TYR A 25 -3.13 8.34 9.68
N GLN A 26 -2.58 9.20 8.82
CA GLN A 26 -3.15 9.46 7.49
C GLN A 26 -3.21 8.18 6.66
N MET A 27 -2.16 7.36 6.66
CA MET A 27 -2.17 6.10 5.91
C MET A 27 -3.22 5.12 6.41
N VAL A 28 -3.39 4.98 7.73
CA VAL A 28 -4.44 4.13 8.30
C VAL A 28 -5.81 4.63 7.82
N THR A 29 -6.08 5.93 7.86
CA THR A 29 -7.33 6.48 7.35
C THR A 29 -7.54 6.19 5.85
N LEU A 30 -6.50 6.31 5.03
CA LEU A 30 -6.60 6.00 3.60
C LEU A 30 -6.85 4.51 3.35
N LEU A 31 -6.22 3.64 4.13
CA LEU A 31 -6.46 2.18 4.08
C LEU A 31 -7.89 1.85 4.48
N GLU A 32 -8.43 2.48 5.54
CA GLU A 32 -9.83 2.31 5.97
C GLU A 32 -10.83 2.77 4.89
N ASN A 33 -10.48 3.81 4.14
CA ASN A 33 -11.31 4.36 3.07
C ASN A 33 -11.12 3.64 1.72
N GLY A 34 -10.17 2.70 1.60
CA GLY A 34 -9.83 2.04 0.33
C GLY A 34 -9.08 2.93 -0.67
N GLU A 35 -8.55 4.07 -0.22
CA GLU A 35 -7.71 4.99 -1.01
C GLU A 35 -6.22 4.60 -0.98
N MET A 36 -5.86 3.68 -0.08
CA MET A 36 -4.62 2.93 -0.10
C MET A 36 -4.93 1.44 0.00
N GLU A 37 -4.04 0.61 -0.54
CA GLU A 37 -4.17 -0.84 -0.47
C GLU A 37 -2.84 -1.50 -0.08
N VAL A 38 -2.94 -2.69 0.49
CA VAL A 38 -1.81 -3.54 0.85
C VAL A 38 -1.96 -4.91 0.20
N PHE A 39 -0.89 -5.36 -0.43
CA PHE A 39 -0.77 -6.68 -1.01
C PHE A 39 0.36 -7.43 -0.31
N GLU A 40 0.11 -8.69 0.06
CA GLU A 40 1.11 -9.53 0.73
C GLU A 40 2.30 -9.88 -0.17
N ASN A 41 2.07 -9.90 -1.48
CA ASN A 41 3.09 -10.24 -2.48
C ASN A 41 2.79 -9.61 -3.84
N LYS A 42 3.79 -9.71 -4.73
CA LYS A 42 3.72 -9.24 -6.12
C LYS A 42 2.64 -9.94 -6.93
N GLU A 43 2.42 -11.23 -6.71
CA GLU A 43 1.42 -11.97 -7.47
C GLU A 43 0.03 -11.38 -7.26
N ALA A 44 -0.36 -11.09 -6.01
CA ALA A 44 -1.64 -10.46 -5.69
C ALA A 44 -1.77 -9.05 -6.27
N PHE A 45 -0.68 -8.27 -6.23
CA PHE A 45 -0.65 -6.94 -6.84
C PHE A 45 -0.84 -7.02 -8.37
N PHE A 46 -0.13 -7.92 -9.05
CA PHE A 46 -0.23 -8.08 -10.51
C PHE A 46 -1.53 -8.74 -10.96
N GLU A 47 -2.18 -9.55 -10.13
CA GLU A 47 -3.52 -10.07 -10.41
C GLU A 47 -4.53 -8.93 -10.54
N LYS A 48 -4.41 -7.89 -9.69
CA LYS A 48 -5.31 -6.73 -9.72
C LYS A 48 -4.93 -5.71 -10.80
N TYR A 49 -3.66 -5.30 -10.85
CA TYR A 49 -3.22 -4.18 -11.67
C TYR A 49 -2.55 -4.58 -12.99
N GLY A 50 -2.24 -5.87 -13.18
CA GLY A 50 -1.43 -6.38 -14.27
C GLY A 50 0.07 -6.15 -14.05
N ASN A 51 0.92 -6.82 -14.84
CA ASN A 51 2.35 -6.52 -14.87
C ASN A 51 2.62 -5.44 -15.92
N LYS A 52 2.69 -4.17 -15.47
CA LYS A 52 2.89 -3.00 -16.33
C LYS A 52 4.10 -2.20 -15.86
N GLU A 53 4.75 -1.49 -16.78
CA GLU A 53 5.83 -0.54 -16.44
C GLU A 53 5.28 0.70 -15.71
N THR A 54 4.03 1.09 -15.99
CA THR A 54 3.35 2.22 -15.36
C THR A 54 1.88 1.89 -15.08
N TYR A 55 1.34 2.47 -14.01
CA TYR A 55 -0.06 2.27 -13.57
C TYR A 55 -0.79 3.61 -13.62
N GLU A 56 -1.84 3.71 -14.44
CA GLU A 56 -2.59 4.95 -14.58
C GLU A 56 -3.52 5.19 -13.39
N GLU A 57 -3.95 4.12 -12.73
CA GLU A 57 -4.89 4.12 -11.61
C GLU A 57 -4.22 4.46 -10.26
N LEU A 58 -2.89 4.38 -10.20
CA LEU A 58 -2.11 4.57 -8.98
C LEU A 58 -1.38 5.90 -9.00
N SER A 59 -1.47 6.64 -7.89
CA SER A 59 -0.69 7.86 -7.67
C SER A 59 0.74 7.53 -7.28
N ASP A 60 0.92 6.49 -6.45
CA ASP A 60 2.23 6.00 -6.01
C ASP A 60 2.11 4.54 -5.55
N TRP A 61 3.22 3.81 -5.58
CA TRP A 61 3.34 2.46 -5.03
C TRP A 61 4.78 2.16 -4.61
N CYS A 62 4.93 1.30 -3.61
CA CYS A 62 6.24 0.78 -3.24
C CYS A 62 6.18 -0.66 -2.74
N GLU A 63 7.26 -1.38 -2.98
CA GLU A 63 7.50 -2.71 -2.43
C GLU A 63 8.48 -2.61 -1.26
N LEU A 64 8.11 -3.22 -0.13
CA LEU A 64 8.99 -3.39 1.01
C LEU A 64 9.88 -4.63 0.82
N ASN A 65 11.01 -4.67 1.54
CA ASN A 65 11.94 -5.80 1.48
C ASN A 65 11.34 -7.15 1.89
N ASN A 66 10.20 -7.15 2.59
CA ASN A 66 9.46 -8.36 2.94
C ASN A 66 8.48 -8.82 1.84
N GLY A 67 8.47 -8.16 0.68
CA GLY A 67 7.63 -8.49 -0.47
C GLY A 67 6.24 -7.84 -0.45
N LYS A 68 5.85 -7.20 0.66
CA LYS A 68 4.58 -6.47 0.73
C LYS A 68 4.61 -5.24 -0.15
N ILE A 69 3.47 -4.94 -0.76
CA ILE A 69 3.30 -3.78 -1.64
C ILE A 69 2.22 -2.88 -1.05
N PHE A 70 2.54 -1.60 -0.97
CA PHE A 70 1.59 -0.54 -0.65
C PHE A 70 1.30 0.25 -1.90
N THR A 71 0.04 0.56 -2.13
CA THR A 71 -0.39 1.40 -3.24
C THR A 71 -1.26 2.54 -2.71
N LYS A 72 -1.23 3.67 -3.43
CA LYS A 72 -2.18 4.76 -3.22
C LYS A 72 -2.92 5.03 -4.52
N THR A 73 -4.24 4.93 -4.51
CA THR A 73 -5.06 5.19 -5.70
C THR A 73 -5.02 6.68 -6.05
N LYS A 74 -5.28 7.02 -7.31
CA LYS A 74 -5.48 8.43 -7.73
C LYS A 74 -6.83 8.97 -7.31
#